data_AF-A0A961GBG0-F1
#
_entry.id   AF-A0A961GBG0-F1
#
_cell.length_a   1.000
_cell.length_b   1.000
_cell.length_c   1.000
_cell.angle_alpha   90.00
_cell.angle_beta   90.00
_cell.angle_gamma   90.00
#
_symmetry.space_group_name_H-M   'P 1'
#
loop_
_entity.id
_entity.type
_entity.pdbx_description
1 polymer ?
#
loop_
_entity_poly.entity_id
_entity_poly.type
_entity_poly.pdbx_seq_one_letter_code
_entity_poly.pdbx_strand_id
1 'polypeptide(L)'
;MHAFALNCTLKPSPEASSTDHLLDRLAALLTETDGRDQMPPVDQVALVAVVGNEDGAHHVGAELFQGLNDLGFTVPANGMTYWVGEAMHGTDLKDLDSFPDKTAQTTRTMAINGVHLAQALASGPCPSLA
;
A
#
# COMPACT_ATOMS: atom_id res chain seq x y z
N MET A 1 -1.21 -16.65 -4.18
CA MET A 1 -1.38 -15.52 -3.26
C MET A 1 -0.35 -14.47 -3.65
N HIS A 2 -0.79 -13.37 -4.26
CA HIS A 2 0.09 -12.28 -4.68
C HIS A 2 -0.30 -11.06 -3.84
N ALA A 3 0.52 -10.73 -2.85
CA ALA A 3 0.36 -9.53 -2.04
C ALA A 3 1.37 -8.50 -2.54
N PHE A 4 0.89 -7.33 -2.96
CA PHE A 4 1.73 -6.22 -3.35
C PHE A 4 1.86 -5.26 -2.17
N ALA A 5 3.11 -5.03 -1.74
CA ALA A 5 3.42 -4.10 -0.66
C ALA A 5 4.19 -2.92 -1.23
N LEU A 6 3.66 -1.72 -1.06
CA LEU A 6 4.34 -0.50 -1.47
C LEU A 6 4.93 0.18 -0.23
N ASN A 7 6.26 0.31 -0.21
CA ASN A 7 7.00 1.01 0.83
C ASN A 7 7.31 2.44 0.38
N CYS A 8 6.84 3.43 1.14
CA CYS A 8 6.97 4.84 0.80
C CYS A 8 7.90 5.54 1.79
N THR A 9 8.83 6.34 1.27
CA THR A 9 9.54 7.35 2.07
C THR A 9 8.94 8.72 1.81
N LEU A 10 8.62 9.47 2.86
CA LEU A 10 8.17 10.87 2.71
C LEU A 10 9.32 11.74 2.18
N LYS A 11 9.13 12.34 1.01
CA LYS A 11 10.01 13.37 0.44
C LYS A 11 9.32 14.74 0.50
N PRO A 12 10.08 15.84 0.64
CA PRO A 12 9.52 17.19 0.53
C PRO A 12 8.90 17.44 -0.85
N SER A 13 7.70 18.02 -0.88
CA SER A 13 7.09 18.55 -2.11
C SER A 13 7.97 19.67 -2.70
N PRO A 14 8.17 19.76 -4.04
CA PRO A 14 7.43 19.09 -5.12
C PRO A 14 8.16 17.86 -5.72
N GLU A 15 9.13 17.28 -5.03
CA GLU A 15 9.86 16.13 -5.59
C GLU A 15 8.97 14.90 -5.71
N ALA A 16 9.00 14.25 -6.88
CA ALA A 16 8.35 12.97 -7.07
C ALA A 16 8.92 11.94 -6.08
N SER A 17 8.00 11.30 -5.35
CA SER A 17 8.33 10.20 -4.48
C SER A 17 8.62 8.94 -5.31
N SER A 18 9.35 7.98 -4.74
CA SER A 18 9.50 6.65 -5.36
C SER A 18 8.15 5.98 -5.62
N THR A 19 7.14 6.37 -4.86
CA THR A 19 5.77 5.91 -4.95
C THR A 19 5.05 6.45 -6.17
N ASP A 20 5.21 7.74 -6.50
CA ASP A 20 4.63 8.34 -7.71
C ASP A 20 5.17 7.63 -8.95
N HIS A 21 6.49 7.39 -8.99
CA HIS A 21 7.11 6.64 -10.07
C HIS A 21 6.65 5.18 -10.15
N LEU A 22 6.34 4.54 -9.01
CA LEU A 22 5.78 3.18 -9.00
C LEU A 22 4.35 3.18 -9.54
N LEU A 23 3.51 4.13 -9.14
CA LEU A 23 2.16 4.27 -9.68
C LEU A 23 2.17 4.57 -11.19
N ASP A 24 3.07 5.44 -11.67
CA ASP A 24 3.25 5.70 -13.10
C ASP A 24 3.61 4.44 -13.89
N ARG A 25 4.42 3.55 -13.29
CA ARG A 25 4.77 2.26 -13.90
C ARG A 25 3.59 1.31 -13.91
N LEU A 26 2.82 1.28 -12.83
CA LEU A 26 1.62 0.45 -12.73
C LEU A 26 0.50 0.96 -13.63
N ALA A 27 0.47 2.24 -13.99
CA ALA A 27 -0.52 2.82 -14.89
C ALA A 27 -0.58 2.15 -16.28
N ALA A 28 0.49 1.43 -16.70
CA ALA A 28 0.46 0.59 -17.90
C ALA A 28 -0.67 -0.46 -17.87
N LEU A 29 -0.99 -0.97 -16.67
CA LEU A 29 -2.03 -1.98 -16.45
C LEU A 29 -3.44 -1.48 -16.76
N LEU A 30 -3.67 -0.16 -16.80
CA LEU A 30 -4.98 0.43 -17.12
C LEU A 30 -5.49 0.06 -18.52
N THR A 31 -4.60 -0.36 -19.41
CA THR A 31 -4.94 -0.77 -20.78
C THR A 31 -4.87 -2.28 -21.02
N GLU A 32 -4.57 -3.05 -19.96
CA GLU A 32 -4.44 -4.50 -20.04
C GLU A 32 -5.71 -5.19 -19.52
N THR A 33 -6.03 -6.33 -20.11
CA THR A 33 -7.08 -7.23 -19.61
C THR A 33 -6.56 -8.65 -19.49
N ASP A 34 -7.06 -9.37 -18.49
CA ASP A 34 -6.84 -10.79 -18.30
C ASP A 34 -7.85 -11.63 -19.11
N GLY A 35 -7.81 -12.96 -18.96
CA GLY A 35 -8.74 -13.86 -19.63
C GLY A 35 -10.21 -13.76 -19.17
N ARG A 36 -10.52 -12.91 -18.19
CA ARG A 36 -11.87 -12.65 -17.65
C ARG A 36 -12.38 -11.25 -18.02
N ASP A 37 -11.69 -10.57 -18.94
CA ASP A 37 -11.94 -9.18 -19.32
C ASP A 37 -11.84 -8.19 -18.14
N GLN A 38 -10.90 -8.46 -17.23
CA GLN A 38 -10.64 -7.67 -16.02
C GLN A 38 -9.21 -7.13 -16.04
N MET A 39 -8.94 -6.05 -15.31
CA MET A 39 -7.55 -5.61 -15.11
C MET A 39 -6.73 -6.71 -14.41
N PRO A 40 -5.46 -6.94 -14.79
CA PRO A 40 -4.64 -8.02 -14.23
C PRO A 40 -4.53 -8.07 -12.69
N PRO A 41 -4.57 -6.94 -11.96
CA PRO A 41 -4.56 -6.95 -10.49
C PRO A 41 -5.86 -7.37 -9.79
N VAL A 42 -6.95 -7.62 -10.52
CA VAL A 42 -8.19 -8.10 -9.90
C VAL A 42 -7.93 -9.40 -9.12
N ASP A 43 -8.54 -9.49 -7.94
CA ASP A 43 -8.30 -10.52 -6.91
C ASP A 43 -6.94 -10.46 -6.20
N GLN A 44 -6.13 -9.44 -6.46
CA GLN A 44 -4.92 -9.17 -5.70
C GLN A 44 -5.17 -8.19 -4.56
N VAL A 45 -4.44 -8.38 -3.47
CA VAL A 45 -4.52 -7.51 -2.29
C VAL A 45 -3.33 -6.58 -2.26
N ALA A 46 -3.59 -5.28 -2.07
CA ALA A 46 -2.56 -4.28 -1.85
C ALA A 46 -2.48 -3.87 -0.37
N LEU A 47 -1.25 -3.75 0.13
CA LEU A 47 -0.91 -3.25 1.45
C LEU A 47 0.08 -2.08 1.32
N VAL A 48 -0.03 -1.09 2.20
CA VAL A 48 0.84 0.10 2.16
C VAL A 48 1.62 0.22 3.46
N ALA A 49 2.94 0.41 3.35
CA ALA A 49 3.78 0.75 4.49
C ALA A 49 4.42 2.12 4.24
N VAL A 50 4.24 3.06 5.17
CA VAL A 50 4.83 4.40 5.06
C VAL A 50 5.85 4.62 6.17
N VAL A 51 7.02 5.10 5.81
CA VAL A 51 8.04 5.55 6.77
C VAL A 51 8.44 6.97 6.39
N GLY A 52 8.49 7.88 7.35
CA GLY A 52 9.06 9.19 7.10
C GLY A 52 9.43 9.92 8.37
N ASN A 53 10.21 10.98 8.23
CA ASN A 53 10.77 11.66 9.41
C ASN A 53 9.80 12.71 9.98
N GLU A 54 8.70 12.99 9.28
CA GLU A 54 7.69 14.00 9.62
C GLU A 54 6.27 13.54 9.22
N ASP A 55 5.28 14.39 9.47
CA ASP A 55 3.86 14.18 9.15
C ASP A 55 3.61 13.94 7.65
N GLY A 56 2.47 13.31 7.32
CA GLY A 56 2.03 13.10 5.93
C GLY A 56 1.60 11.68 5.57
N ALA A 57 1.75 10.71 6.48
CA ALA A 57 1.46 9.30 6.20
C ALA A 57 0.01 9.05 5.73
N HIS A 58 -0.98 9.75 6.30
CA HIS A 58 -2.38 9.61 5.90
C HIS A 58 -2.68 10.22 4.53
N HIS A 59 -2.02 11.35 4.20
CA HIS A 59 -2.15 11.97 2.87
C HIS A 59 -1.64 11.01 1.80
N VAL A 60 -0.42 10.47 1.99
CA VAL A 60 0.18 9.48 1.09
C VAL A 60 -0.68 8.21 1.01
N GLY A 61 -1.21 7.75 2.14
CA GLY A 61 -2.13 6.61 2.17
C GLY A 61 -3.37 6.83 1.31
N ALA A 62 -3.95 8.04 1.31
CA ALA A 62 -5.13 8.37 0.51
C ALA A 62 -4.85 8.32 -0.99
N GLU A 63 -3.74 8.92 -1.44
CA GLU A 63 -3.34 8.92 -2.86
C GLU A 63 -3.05 7.50 -3.36
N LEU A 64 -2.34 6.72 -2.55
CA LEU A 64 -2.00 5.34 -2.87
C LEU A 64 -3.21 4.43 -2.96
N PHE A 65 -4.10 4.49 -1.96
CA PHE A 65 -5.29 3.65 -1.96
C PHE A 65 -6.20 3.97 -3.11
N GLN A 66 -6.34 5.25 -3.49
CA GLN A 66 -7.08 5.63 -4.68
C GLN A 66 -6.45 5.02 -5.94
N GLY A 67 -5.15 5.25 -6.16
CA GLY A 67 -4.46 4.73 -7.36
C GLY A 67 -4.45 3.20 -7.45
N LEU A 68 -4.23 2.51 -6.33
CA LEU A 68 -4.25 1.04 -6.28
C LEU A 68 -5.66 0.48 -6.54
N ASN A 69 -6.70 1.13 -6.01
CA ASN A 69 -8.08 0.76 -6.30
C ASN A 69 -8.40 0.93 -7.79
N ASP A 70 -7.97 2.04 -8.40
CA ASP A 70 -8.21 2.31 -9.83
C ASP A 70 -7.50 1.30 -10.75
N LEU A 71 -6.44 0.65 -10.27
CA LEU A 71 -5.73 -0.44 -10.95
C LEU A 71 -6.35 -1.83 -10.72
N GLY A 72 -7.40 -1.93 -9.90
CA GLY A 72 -8.11 -3.18 -9.63
C GLY A 72 -7.65 -3.96 -8.39
N PHE A 73 -6.71 -3.43 -7.59
CA PHE A 73 -6.34 -4.06 -6.32
C PHE A 73 -7.47 -3.92 -5.29
N THR A 74 -7.63 -4.94 -4.44
CA THR A 74 -8.51 -4.85 -3.27
C THR A 74 -7.70 -4.45 -2.03
N VAL A 75 -8.17 -3.44 -1.29
CA VAL A 75 -7.53 -2.95 -0.05
C VAL A 75 -8.28 -3.48 1.18
N PRO A 76 -7.62 -4.10 2.16
CA PRO A 76 -8.26 -4.58 3.37
C PRO A 76 -8.51 -3.45 4.37
N ALA A 77 -9.41 -3.68 5.33
CA ALA A 77 -9.52 -2.82 6.50
C ALA A 77 -8.16 -2.70 7.20
N ASN A 78 -7.77 -1.48 7.59
CA ASN A 78 -6.43 -1.20 8.13
C ASN A 78 -5.30 -1.68 7.20
N GLY A 79 -5.47 -1.54 5.88
CA GLY A 79 -4.50 -1.95 4.86
C GLY A 79 -3.22 -1.10 4.79
N MET A 80 -3.02 -0.17 5.72
CA MET A 80 -1.80 0.62 5.85
C MET A 80 -1.24 0.56 7.26
N THR A 81 0.09 0.49 7.34
CA THR A 81 0.87 0.73 8.56
C THR A 81 1.85 1.86 8.30
N TYR A 82 2.24 2.58 9.35
CA TYR A 82 3.23 3.63 9.18
C TYR A 82 4.05 3.90 10.44
N TRP A 83 5.20 4.54 10.21
CA TRP A 83 5.95 5.27 11.21
C TRP A 83 6.24 6.68 10.69
N VAL A 84 6.03 7.67 11.55
CA VAL A 84 6.46 9.04 11.31
C VAL A 84 7.28 9.53 12.49
N GLY A 85 8.38 10.22 12.20
CA GLY A 85 9.22 10.88 13.19
C GLY A 85 8.58 12.15 13.77
N GLU A 86 9.22 12.72 14.78
CA GLU A 86 8.81 14.03 15.32
C GLU A 86 9.20 15.14 14.33
N ALA A 87 8.25 16.04 14.05
CA ALA A 87 8.45 17.16 13.13
C ALA A 87 9.71 17.95 13.51
N MET A 88 10.55 18.29 12.52
CA MET A 88 11.80 19.05 12.68
C MET A 88 12.91 18.36 13.50
N HIS A 89 12.78 17.08 13.87
CA HIS A 89 13.79 16.37 14.68
C HIS A 89 14.73 15.48 13.86
N GLY A 90 14.40 15.20 12.59
CA GLY A 90 15.29 14.52 11.64
C GLY A 90 15.63 13.06 11.97
N THR A 91 15.02 12.48 13.01
CA THR A 91 15.20 11.09 13.41
C THR A 91 14.70 10.15 12.30
N ASP A 92 15.52 9.17 11.90
CA ASP A 92 15.10 8.07 11.03
C ASP A 92 14.65 6.86 11.88
N LEU A 93 13.65 6.11 11.37
CA LEU A 93 13.19 4.85 11.99
C LEU A 93 14.33 3.86 12.25
N LYS A 94 15.31 3.79 11.34
CA LYS A 94 16.44 2.85 11.41
C LYS A 94 17.41 3.17 12.55
N ASP A 95 17.38 4.41 13.06
CA ASP A 95 18.29 4.92 14.08
C ASP A 95 17.71 4.78 15.49
N LEU A 96 16.48 4.28 15.62
CA LEU A 96 15.85 4.02 16.92
C LEU A 96 16.47 2.79 17.59
N ASP A 97 16.67 2.86 18.91
CA ASP A 97 17.17 1.74 19.73
C ASP A 97 16.27 0.49 19.68
N SER A 98 14.98 0.69 19.40
CA SER A 98 14.00 -0.39 19.25
C SER A 98 12.90 -0.02 18.26
N PHE A 99 12.32 -1.04 17.63
CA PHE A 99 11.22 -0.83 16.71
C PHE A 99 9.95 -0.40 17.48
N PRO A 100 9.26 0.68 17.10
CA PRO A 100 8.15 1.22 17.88
C PRO A 100 6.96 0.27 18.02
N ASP A 101 6.49 0.05 19.26
CA ASP A 101 5.40 -0.87 19.57
C ASP A 101 4.10 -0.59 18.79
N LYS A 102 3.74 0.68 18.64
CA LYS A 102 2.54 1.09 17.89
C LYS A 102 2.65 0.71 16.41
N THR A 103 3.80 0.99 15.78
CA THR A 103 4.06 0.61 14.40
C THR A 103 4.07 -0.91 14.24
N ALA A 104 4.62 -1.66 15.21
CA ALA A 104 4.57 -3.12 15.21
C ALA A 104 3.11 -3.63 15.28
N GLN A 105 2.30 -3.04 16.16
CA GLN A 105 0.90 -3.38 16.34
C GLN A 105 0.07 -3.12 15.08
N THR A 106 0.23 -1.96 14.43
CA THR A 106 -0.48 -1.64 13.18
C THR A 106 -0.02 -2.52 12.04
N THR A 107 1.29 -2.83 11.96
CA THR A 107 1.85 -3.75 10.96
C THR A 107 1.26 -5.14 11.10
N ARG A 108 1.13 -5.63 12.35
CA ARG A 108 0.49 -6.93 12.64
C ARG A 108 -0.98 -6.94 12.22
N THR A 109 -1.73 -5.88 12.54
CA THR A 109 -3.13 -5.74 12.15
C THR A 109 -3.29 -5.75 10.63
N MET A 110 -2.49 -4.95 9.92
CA MET A 110 -2.47 -4.87 8.46
C MET A 110 -2.18 -6.24 7.83
N ALA A 111 -1.16 -6.95 8.32
CA ALA A 111 -0.79 -8.27 7.81
C ALA A 111 -1.91 -9.31 8.00
N ILE A 112 -2.54 -9.35 9.19
CA ILE A 112 -3.65 -10.27 9.48
C ILE A 112 -4.83 -10.01 8.53
N ASN A 113 -5.22 -8.74 8.38
CA ASN A 113 -6.36 -8.37 7.53
C ASN A 113 -6.06 -8.64 6.05
N GLY A 114 -4.83 -8.34 5.60
CA GLY A 114 -4.40 -8.62 4.22
C GLY A 114 -4.38 -10.11 3.89
N VAL A 115 -3.85 -10.94 4.79
CA VAL A 115 -3.85 -12.41 4.61
C VAL A 115 -5.27 -12.95 4.54
N HIS A 116 -6.14 -12.51 5.46
CA HIS A 116 -7.53 -12.94 5.49
C HIS A 116 -8.27 -12.58 4.18
N LEU A 117 -8.12 -11.33 3.72
CA LEU A 117 -8.75 -10.88 2.48
C LEU A 117 -8.22 -11.62 1.25
N ALA A 118 -6.91 -11.85 1.17
CA ALA A 118 -6.32 -12.59 0.07
C ALA A 118 -6.80 -14.06 0.03
N GLN A 119 -7.01 -14.68 1.19
CA GLN A 119 -7.61 -16.03 1.27
C GLN A 119 -9.09 -16.02 0.83
N ALA A 120 -9.84 -14.98 1.21
CA ALA A 120 -11.23 -14.82 0.80
C ALA A 120 -11.34 -14.69 -0.73
N LEU A 121 -10.54 -13.83 -1.36
CA LEU A 121 -10.50 -13.65 -2.82
C LEU A 121 -10.03 -14.91 -3.55
N ALA A 122 -9.06 -15.64 -2.99
CA ALA A 122 -8.64 -16.92 -3.57
C ALA A 122 -9.75 -18.00 -3.53
N SER A 123 -10.64 -17.91 -2.54
CA SER A 123 -11.76 -18.87 -2.37
C SER A 123 -13.02 -18.45 -3.13
N GLY A 124 -13.20 -17.15 -3.33
CA GLY A 124 -14.33 -16.54 -4.00
C GLY A 124 -13.86 -15.33 -4.81
N PRO A 125 -13.26 -15.56 -6.00
CA PRO A 125 -12.76 -14.49 -6.83
C PRO A 125 -13.91 -13.63 -7.37
N CYS A 126 -13.59 -12.41 -7.79
CA CYS A 126 -14.52 -11.53 -8.46
C CYS A 126 -15.13 -12.22 -9.71
N PRO A 127 -16.46 -12.07 -9.94
CA PRO A 127 -17.12 -12.63 -11.12
C PRO A 127 -16.50 -12.11 -12.41
N SER A 128 -16.34 -12.98 -13.41
CA SER A 128 -15.87 -12.60 -14.75
C SER A 128 -16.72 -11.48 -15.35
N LEU A 129 -16.08 -10.57 -16.10
CA LEU A 129 -16.76 -9.52 -16.86
C LEU A 129 -16.99 -9.90 -18.34
N ALA A 130 -16.28 -10.94 -18.82
CA ALA A 130 -16.48 -11.55 -20.13
C ALA A 130 -17.84 -12.25 -20.29
#